data_AF-A0AAU7C6J6-F1
#
_entry.id   AF-A0AAU7C6J6-F1
#
_cell.length_a   1.000
_cell.length_b   1.000
_cell.length_c   1.000
_cell.angle_alpha   90.00
_cell.angle_beta   90.00
_cell.angle_gamma   90.00
#
_symmetry.space_group_name_H-M   'P 1'
#
loop_
_entity.id
_entity.type
_entity.pdbx_description
1 polymer ?
#
loop_
_entity_poly.entity_id
_entity_poly.type
_entity_poly.pdbx_seq_one_letter_code
_entity_poly.pdbx_strand_id
1 'polypeptide(L)'
;MSTTHVRCSLPTCREAATYKIASHWSGGSFSELKTYGFACADHLGPVFREAEERQQAYQPSPGETIEEIAIYRFEQGKRDRQLQRLWGLEENYRS
;
A
#
# COMPACT_ATOMS: atom_id res chain seq x y z
N MET A 1 -13.10 8.60 -22.92
CA MET A 1 -12.07 7.69 -22.37
C MET A 1 -12.55 7.25 -20.99
N SER A 2 -12.72 5.96 -20.74
CA SER A 2 -13.12 5.47 -19.41
C SER A 2 -11.93 5.55 -18.48
N THR A 3 -11.99 6.36 -17.43
CA THR A 3 -10.96 6.42 -16.40
C THR A 3 -11.07 5.17 -15.52
N THR A 4 -10.12 4.26 -15.64
CA THR A 4 -10.05 3.11 -14.73
C THR A 4 -9.66 3.59 -13.33
N HIS A 5 -10.65 3.67 -12.43
CA HIS A 5 -10.42 4.00 -11.03
C HIS A 5 -9.91 2.77 -10.28
N VAL A 6 -8.84 2.95 -9.52
CA VAL A 6 -8.40 1.94 -8.55
C VAL A 6 -9.40 1.91 -7.40
N ARG A 7 -9.93 0.72 -7.10
CA ARG A 7 -10.94 0.52 -6.05
C ARG A 7 -10.28 0.02 -4.76
N CYS A 8 -11.02 0.15 -3.67
CA CYS A 8 -10.69 -0.51 -2.42
C CYS A 8 -10.45 -2.01 -2.62
N SER A 9 -9.42 -2.56 -1.98
CA SER A 9 -9.05 -3.98 -2.04
C SER A 9 -9.98 -4.86 -1.22
N LEU A 10 -10.80 -4.28 -0.33
CA LEU A 10 -11.82 -5.06 0.38
C LEU A 10 -12.83 -5.62 -0.65
N PRO A 11 -13.04 -6.95 -0.73
CA PRO A 11 -13.79 -7.58 -1.84
C PRO A 11 -15.22 -7.09 -2.04
N THR A 12 -15.88 -6.66 -0.96
CA THR A 12 -17.27 -6.17 -0.98
C THR A 12 -17.38 -4.66 -1.26
N CYS A 13 -16.27 -3.94 -1.26
CA CYS A 13 -16.25 -2.49 -1.45
C CYS A 13 -16.02 -2.12 -2.93
N ARG A 14 -16.75 -1.14 -3.42
CA ARG A 14 -16.60 -0.62 -4.80
C ARG A 14 -16.13 0.83 -4.86
N GLU A 15 -15.90 1.45 -3.70
CA GLU A 15 -15.44 2.81 -3.58
C GLU A 15 -14.04 2.99 -4.17
N ALA A 16 -13.77 4.21 -4.65
CA ALA A 16 -12.46 4.59 -5.12
C ALA A 16 -11.46 4.59 -3.97
N ALA A 17 -10.24 4.13 -4.25
CA ALA A 17 -9.16 4.19 -3.28
C ALA A 17 -8.71 5.64 -3.05
N THR A 18 -8.46 5.98 -1.79
CA THR A 18 -7.84 7.23 -1.34
C THR A 18 -6.48 6.99 -0.69
N TYR A 19 -6.19 5.73 -0.36
CA TYR A 19 -4.94 5.30 0.23
C TYR A 19 -4.33 4.13 -0.53
N LYS A 20 -3.00 4.11 -0.58
CA LYS A 20 -2.20 2.97 -1.02
C LYS A 20 -1.39 2.48 0.17
N ILE A 21 -1.39 1.18 0.39
CA ILE A 21 -0.63 0.51 1.44
C ILE A 21 0.50 -0.25 0.77
N ALA A 22 1.73 0.13 1.08
CA ALA A 22 2.91 -0.35 0.38
C ALA A 22 4.16 -0.29 1.28
N SER A 23 5.19 -1.03 0.90
CA SER A 23 6.53 -0.94 1.50
C SER A 23 7.53 -0.55 0.44
N HIS A 24 8.58 0.18 0.83
CA HIS A 24 9.74 0.33 -0.03
C HIS A 24 10.43 -1.03 -0.16
N TRP A 25 10.59 -1.49 -1.39
CA TRP A 25 11.33 -2.70 -1.72
C TRP A 25 12.51 -2.33 -2.62
N SER A 26 13.63 -3.03 -2.42
CA SER A 26 14.80 -2.93 -3.30
C SER A 26 15.30 -4.33 -3.62
N GLY A 27 15.61 -4.57 -4.89
CA GLY A 27 16.30 -5.76 -5.37
C GLY A 27 17.80 -5.52 -5.60
N GLY A 28 18.37 -4.51 -4.94
CA GLY A 28 19.77 -4.08 -5.09
C GLY A 28 20.00 -3.13 -6.26
N SER A 29 19.60 -3.49 -7.48
CA SER A 29 19.77 -2.65 -8.68
C SER A 29 18.63 -1.66 -8.93
N PHE A 30 17.47 -1.91 -8.32
CA PHE A 30 16.24 -1.16 -8.50
C PHE A 30 15.41 -1.15 -7.21
N SER A 31 14.65 -0.08 -7.02
CA SER A 31 13.73 0.09 -5.89
C SER A 31 12.35 0.56 -6.34
N GLU A 32 11.30 0.08 -5.68
CA GLU A 32 9.91 0.49 -5.91
C GLU A 32 9.07 0.48 -4.63
N LEU A 33 7.85 0.99 -4.73
CA LEU A 33 6.81 0.77 -3.73
C LEU A 33 6.06 -0.53 -4.03
N LYS A 34 6.46 -1.60 -3.36
CA LYS A 34 5.76 -2.88 -3.42
C LYS A 34 4.40 -2.72 -2.78
N THR A 35 3.35 -2.90 -3.59
CA THR A 35 1.97 -2.63 -3.18
C THR A 35 1.36 -3.86 -2.53
N TYR A 36 0.77 -3.67 -1.36
CA TYR A 36 0.01 -4.72 -0.67
C TYR A 36 -1.49 -4.44 -0.73
N GLY A 37 -1.95 -3.19 -0.73
CA GLY A 37 -3.37 -2.91 -0.86
C GLY A 37 -3.72 -1.48 -1.24
N PHE A 38 -4.98 -1.28 -1.58
CA PHE A 38 -5.60 0.03 -1.79
C PHE A 38 -6.84 0.13 -0.91
N ALA A 39 -7.06 1.26 -0.27
CA ALA A 39 -8.19 1.45 0.63
C ALA A 39 -8.94 2.75 0.35
N CYS A 40 -10.26 2.71 0.47
CA CYS A 40 -11.07 3.91 0.64
C CYS A 40 -10.95 4.42 2.08
N ALA A 41 -11.62 5.54 2.37
CA ALA A 41 -11.63 6.17 3.70
C ALA A 41 -12.10 5.24 4.82
N ASP A 42 -13.14 4.43 4.55
CA ASP A 42 -13.82 3.64 5.59
C ASP A 42 -13.12 2.31 5.88
N HIS A 43 -12.33 1.80 4.94
CA HIS A 43 -11.76 0.44 5.02
C HIS A 43 -10.24 0.43 5.17
N LEU A 44 -9.62 1.56 5.52
CA LEU A 44 -8.17 1.64 5.69
C LEU A 44 -7.65 0.63 6.73
N GLY A 45 -8.27 0.54 7.90
CA GLY A 45 -7.85 -0.38 8.96
C GLY A 45 -7.88 -1.87 8.57
N PRO A 46 -9.02 -2.44 8.12
CA PRO A 46 -9.04 -3.85 7.71
C PRO A 46 -8.10 -4.15 6.55
N VAL A 47 -8.01 -3.28 5.53
CA VAL A 47 -7.09 -3.50 4.40
C VAL A 47 -5.63 -3.39 4.83
N PHE A 48 -5.30 -2.49 5.77
CA PHE A 48 -3.95 -2.36 6.31
C PHE A 48 -3.50 -3.62 7.04
N ARG A 49 -4.34 -4.19 7.92
CA ARG A 49 -4.00 -5.42 8.65
C ARG A 49 -3.76 -6.60 7.71
N GLU A 50 -4.63 -6.81 6.72
CA GLU A 50 -4.43 -7.85 5.70
C GLU A 50 -3.16 -7.59 4.86
N ALA A 51 -2.84 -6.32 4.60
CA ALA A 51 -1.61 -5.95 3.91
C ALA A 51 -0.35 -6.22 4.76
N GLU A 52 -0.42 -5.96 6.05
CA GLU A 52 0.64 -6.23 7.03
C GLU A 52 0.90 -7.75 7.14
N GLU A 53 -0.14 -8.56 7.25
CA GLU A 53 -0.03 -10.03 7.24
C GLU A 53 0.67 -10.54 5.97
N ARG A 54 0.30 -10.01 4.80
CA ARG A 54 0.93 -10.37 3.52
C ARG A 54 2.37 -9.89 3.40
N GLN A 55 2.71 -8.75 4.00
CA GLN A 55 4.08 -8.28 4.05
C GLN A 55 4.93 -9.16 4.96
N GLN A 56 4.43 -9.53 6.14
CA GLN A 56 5.12 -10.42 7.08
C GLN A 56 5.34 -11.82 6.51
N ALA A 57 4.40 -12.31 5.69
CA ALA A 57 4.55 -13.58 4.97
C ALA A 57 5.54 -13.50 3.78
N TYR A 58 5.96 -12.31 3.36
CA TYR A 58 6.91 -12.14 2.27
C TYR A 58 8.32 -12.52 2.70
N GLN A 59 8.97 -13.41 1.95
CA GLN A 59 10.35 -13.83 2.17
C GLN A 59 11.23 -13.19 1.09
N PRO A 60 12.04 -12.15 1.43
CA PRO A 60 12.93 -11.53 0.47
C PRO A 60 14.00 -12.51 -0.02
N SER A 61 14.29 -12.50 -1.31
CA SER A 61 15.44 -13.22 -1.87
C SER A 61 16.76 -12.65 -1.35
N PRO A 62 17.89 -13.38 -1.43
CA PRO A 62 19.20 -12.81 -1.09
C PRO A 62 19.48 -11.52 -1.86
N GLY A 63 19.84 -10.45 -1.13
CA GLY A 63 20.09 -9.12 -1.71
C GLY A 63 18.84 -8.24 -1.87
N GLU A 64 17.64 -8.77 -1.62
CA GLU A 64 16.43 -7.96 -1.51
C GLU A 64 16.29 -7.35 -0.12
N THR A 65 15.75 -6.13 -0.05
CA THR A 65 15.36 -5.48 1.19
C THR A 65 13.90 -5.04 1.09
N ILE A 66 13.17 -5.17 2.20
CA ILE A 66 11.81 -4.67 2.36
C ILE A 66 11.79 -3.78 3.61
N GLU A 67 11.38 -2.53 3.46
CA GLU A 67 11.18 -1.62 4.59
C GLU A 67 9.82 -1.86 5.26
N GLU A 68 9.55 -1.15 6.35
CA GLU A 68 8.25 -1.20 7.03
C GLU A 68 7.08 -0.87 6.08
N ILE A 69 5.95 -1.53 6.32
CA ILE A 69 4.70 -1.20 5.63
C ILE A 69 4.23 0.20 6.04
N ALA A 70 3.76 0.94 5.04
CA ALA A 70 3.39 2.33 5.19
C ALA A 70 2.09 2.66 4.45
N ILE A 71 1.44 3.72 4.90
CA ILE A 71 0.23 4.27 4.28
C ILE A 71 0.60 5.51 3.49
N TYR A 72 0.20 5.54 2.22
CA TYR A 72 0.39 6.66 1.31
C TYR A 72 -0.95 7.24 0.91
N ARG A 73 -1.01 8.57 0.76
CA ARG A 73 -2.12 9.23 0.08
C ARG A 73 -2.09 8.81 -1.39
N PHE A 74 -3.11 8.08 -1.83
CA PHE A 74 -3.25 7.66 -3.20
C PHE A 74 -3.93 8.76 -4.02
N GLU A 75 -3.35 9.06 -5.17
CA GLU A 75 -3.89 10.04 -6.11
C GLU A 75 -3.83 9.45 -7.51
N GLN A 76 -4.99 9.34 -8.17
CA GLN A 76 -5.09 8.79 -9.51
C GLN A 76 -4.17 9.55 -10.47
N GLY A 77 -3.37 8.81 -11.25
CA GLY A 77 -2.45 9.38 -12.24
C GLY A 77 -1.10 9.86 -11.68
N LYS A 78 -0.91 9.90 -10.34
CA LYS A 78 0.42 10.11 -9.76
C LYS A 78 1.21 8.81 -9.72
N ARG A 79 2.52 8.91 -9.96
CA ARG A 79 3.45 7.77 -9.79
C ARG A 79 3.76 7.56 -8.32
N ASP A 80 4.11 6.33 -7.98
CA ASP A 80 4.50 5.89 -6.64
C ASP A 80 5.51 6.80 -5.94
N ARG A 81 6.59 7.18 -6.64
CA ARG A 81 7.61 8.11 -6.10
C ARG A 81 7.11 9.53 -5.78
N GLN A 82 5.90 9.87 -6.21
CA GLN A 82 5.26 11.17 -5.99
C GLN A 82 4.16 11.09 -4.92
N LEU A 83 3.88 9.90 -4.38
CA LEU A 83 2.89 9.72 -3.34
C LEU A 83 3.45 10.15 -1.99
N GLN A 84 2.61 10.81 -1.20
CA GLN A 84 2.98 11.26 0.13
C GLN A 84 2.72 10.16 1.15
N ARG A 85 3.75 9.74 1.89
CA ARG A 85 3.58 8.91 3.09
C ARG A 85 2.86 9.70 4.20
N LEU A 86 1.89 9.07 4.84
CA LEU A 86 1.10 9.61 5.94
C LEU A 86 1.65 9.08 7.26
N TRP A 87 2.80 9.62 7.69
CA TRP A 87 3.51 9.19 8.88
C TRP A 87 2.64 9.13 10.14
N GLY A 88 2.72 8.02 10.86
CA GLY A 88 2.01 7.79 12.13
C GLY A 88 0.58 7.32 11.95
N LEU A 89 0.03 7.35 10.72
CA LEU A 89 -1.30 6.80 10.46
C LEU A 89 -1.32 5.28 10.62
N GLU A 90 -0.20 4.62 10.37
CA GLU A 90 -0.03 3.18 10.53
C GLU A 90 -0.28 2.74 11.98
N GLU A 91 0.14 3.52 12.96
CA GLU A 91 0.05 3.20 14.39
C GLU A 91 -1.40 2.99 14.86
N ASN A 92 -2.37 3.61 14.18
CA ASN A 92 -3.79 3.45 14.49
C ASN A 92 -4.35 2.06 14.12
N TYR A 93 -3.62 1.30 13.30
CA TYR A 93 -4.10 0.06 12.70
C TYR A 93 -3.14 -1.12 12.86
N ARG A 94 -1.94 -0.90 13.41
CA ARG A 94 -1.04 -1.98 13.81
C ARG A 94 -1.73 -2.86 14.86
N SER A 95 -1.59 -4.17 14.69
CA SER A 95 -2.13 -5.18 15.61
C SER A 95 -1.14 -5.50 16.72
#